data_AF-A0A5C5XBK0-F1
#
_entry.id   AF-A0A5C5XBK0-F1
#
_cell.length_a   1.000
_cell.length_b   1.000
_cell.length_c   1.000
_cell.angle_alpha   90.00
_cell.angle_beta   90.00
_cell.angle_gamma   90.00
#
_symmetry.space_group_name_H-M   'P 1'
#
loop_
_entity.id
_entity.type
_entity.pdbx_description
1 polymer ?
#
loop_
_entity_poly.entity_id
_entity_poly.type
_entity_poly.pdbx_seq_one_letter_code
_entity_poly.pdbx_strand_id
1 'polypeptide(L)'
;MLNLRTIFQDAIDVLSGYESQLKIPAIPATVFLMQQDVVNHYRYAVTHYLPLTLDEHFLQNSSIGTPYEKWAKFTNEDFQKLSFTITNLIRYTTRLIHETESVAMKAQRRYREASARSNAYIAPLVEIDHRGRQVGIHVDTNQTLTVTPFSTETDYPGRVGMQSGTDGDTEWWHVTTDSDGNESKSIITKVEYQEITQTLRGRLIELQDRSVLEQLKDDGLKECDELNALTTQFATLCNSYCDNHQVAMAFDNLHENWWI
;
A
#
# COMPACT_ATOMS: atom_id res chain seq x y z
N MET A 1 1.47 -12.73 -3.18
CA MET A 1 2.35 -12.03 -4.14
C MET A 1 2.66 -10.58 -3.73
N LEU A 2 1.67 -9.72 -3.52
CA LEU A 2 1.85 -8.30 -3.19
C LEU A 2 1.95 -8.00 -1.68
N ASN A 3 1.77 -9.00 -0.81
CA ASN A 3 1.93 -8.90 0.64
C ASN A 3 1.00 -7.86 1.29
N LEU A 4 -0.27 -7.81 0.88
CA LEU A 4 -1.23 -6.80 1.36
C LEU A 4 -1.92 -7.18 2.67
N ARG A 5 -1.72 -8.42 3.15
CA ARG A 5 -2.38 -8.97 4.34
C ARG A 5 -2.26 -8.07 5.57
N THR A 6 -1.07 -7.51 5.82
CA THR A 6 -0.81 -6.66 7.00
C THR A 6 -1.75 -5.46 7.06
N ILE A 7 -2.01 -4.80 5.93
CA ILE A 7 -2.90 -3.62 5.87
C ILE A 7 -4.33 -4.01 6.25
N PHE A 8 -4.80 -5.17 5.77
CA PHE A 8 -6.14 -5.66 6.04
C PHE A 8 -6.29 -6.11 7.51
N GLN A 9 -5.28 -6.83 8.02
CA GLN A 9 -5.27 -7.30 9.39
C GLN A 9 -5.21 -6.14 10.40
N ASP A 10 -4.36 -5.14 10.14
CA ASP A 10 -4.25 -3.96 11.02
C ASP A 10 -5.59 -3.23 11.14
N ALA A 11 -6.36 -3.11 10.06
CA ALA A 11 -7.71 -2.52 10.12
C ALA A 11 -8.65 -3.31 11.06
N ILE A 12 -8.61 -4.64 11.01
CA ILE A 12 -9.40 -5.54 11.87
C ILE A 12 -8.98 -5.40 13.33
N ASP A 13 -7.68 -5.49 13.60
CA ASP A 13 -7.12 -5.45 14.95
C ASP A 13 -7.44 -4.13 15.64
N VAL A 14 -7.34 -3.04 14.88
CA VAL A 14 -7.55 -1.68 15.37
C VAL A 14 -9.03 -1.41 15.63
N LEU A 15 -9.92 -1.78 14.70
CA LEU A 15 -11.36 -1.58 14.91
C LEU A 15 -11.86 -2.45 16.06
N SER A 16 -11.49 -3.73 16.10
CA SER A 16 -11.92 -4.65 17.17
C SER A 16 -11.37 -4.29 18.55
N GLY A 17 -10.14 -3.77 18.63
CA GLY A 17 -9.49 -3.42 19.90
C GLY A 17 -9.84 -2.03 20.43
N TYR A 18 -10.21 -1.09 19.56
CA TYR A 18 -10.26 0.33 19.90
C TYR A 18 -11.48 1.08 19.33
N GLU A 19 -12.54 0.40 18.89
CA GLU A 19 -13.74 1.04 18.34
C GLU A 19 -14.33 2.14 19.24
N SER A 20 -14.25 1.98 20.57
CA SER A 20 -14.80 2.94 21.53
C SER A 20 -14.13 4.31 21.47
N GLN A 21 -12.94 4.40 20.86
CA GLN A 21 -12.21 5.65 20.67
C GLN A 21 -12.59 6.35 19.37
N LEU A 22 -13.19 5.62 18.41
CA LEU A 22 -13.48 6.14 17.09
C LEU A 22 -14.62 7.15 17.14
N LYS A 23 -14.30 8.41 16.85
CA LYS A 23 -15.28 9.52 16.84
C LYS A 23 -15.88 9.82 15.48
N ILE A 24 -15.32 9.27 14.40
CA ILE A 24 -15.70 9.57 13.02
C ILE A 24 -16.35 8.31 12.43
N PRO A 25 -17.70 8.23 12.43
CA PRO A 25 -18.36 6.96 12.12
C PRO A 25 -18.18 6.46 10.68
N ALA A 26 -17.83 7.36 9.75
CA ALA A 26 -17.68 7.03 8.34
C ALA A 26 -16.35 6.33 7.99
N ILE A 27 -15.34 6.34 8.88
CA ILE A 27 -14.01 5.78 8.57
C ILE A 27 -14.06 4.26 8.31
N PRO A 28 -14.70 3.43 9.16
CA PRO A 28 -14.78 1.98 8.94
C PRO A 28 -15.43 1.64 7.60
N ALA A 29 -16.55 2.30 7.26
CA ALA A 29 -17.22 2.09 5.98
C ALA A 29 -16.31 2.45 4.80
N THR A 30 -15.55 3.54 4.91
CA THR A 30 -14.56 3.94 3.89
C THR A 30 -13.46 2.90 3.74
N VAL A 31 -12.90 2.40 4.85
CA VAL A 31 -11.86 1.35 4.82
C VAL A 31 -12.42 0.06 4.20
N PHE A 32 -13.64 -0.32 4.53
CA PHE A 32 -14.30 -1.51 3.96
C PHE A 32 -14.43 -1.39 2.43
N LEU A 33 -14.92 -0.25 1.94
CA LEU A 33 -15.02 -0.01 0.49
C LEU A 33 -13.65 -0.06 -0.19
N MET A 34 -12.62 0.53 0.42
CA MET A 34 -11.26 0.46 -0.13
C MET A 34 -10.70 -0.97 -0.14
N GLN A 35 -10.96 -1.78 0.89
CA GLN A 35 -10.58 -3.19 0.90
C GLN A 35 -11.26 -3.97 -0.24
N GLN A 36 -12.56 -3.73 -0.44
CA GLN A 36 -13.33 -4.35 -1.51
C GLN A 36 -12.80 -3.95 -2.90
N ASP A 37 -12.52 -2.66 -3.11
CA ASP A 37 -11.95 -2.17 -4.35
C ASP A 37 -10.57 -2.77 -4.62
N VAL A 38 -9.70 -2.90 -3.59
CA VAL A 38 -8.40 -3.56 -3.73
C VAL A 38 -8.60 -5.01 -4.20
N VAL A 39 -9.46 -5.79 -3.54
CA VAL A 39 -9.71 -7.19 -3.93
C VAL A 39 -10.24 -7.29 -5.36
N ASN A 40 -11.18 -6.42 -5.74
CA ASN A 40 -11.77 -6.41 -7.08
C ASN A 40 -10.73 -6.07 -8.15
N HIS A 41 -10.00 -4.97 -7.97
CA HIS A 41 -8.97 -4.55 -8.92
C HIS A 41 -7.82 -5.55 -8.99
N TYR A 42 -7.44 -6.14 -7.86
CA TYR A 42 -6.35 -7.09 -7.82
C TYR A 42 -6.71 -8.37 -8.57
N ARG A 43 -7.88 -8.95 -8.28
CA ARG A 43 -8.38 -10.12 -8.99
C ARG A 43 -8.52 -9.84 -10.49
N TYR A 44 -9.04 -8.67 -10.87
CA TYR A 44 -9.16 -8.29 -12.27
C TYR A 44 -7.78 -8.20 -12.95
N ALA A 45 -6.84 -7.46 -12.37
CA ALA A 45 -5.50 -7.26 -12.96
C ALA A 45 -4.76 -8.58 -13.19
N VAL A 46 -4.83 -9.53 -12.24
CA VAL A 46 -4.14 -10.82 -12.39
C VAL A 46 -4.84 -11.78 -13.34
N THR A 47 -6.17 -11.70 -13.48
CA THR A 47 -6.93 -12.63 -14.35
C THR A 47 -7.05 -12.14 -15.78
N HIS A 48 -6.98 -10.83 -16.02
CA HIS A 48 -7.29 -10.28 -17.32
C HIS A 48 -6.11 -10.37 -18.30
N TYR A 49 -4.93 -9.87 -17.89
CA TYR A 49 -3.78 -9.75 -18.81
C TYR A 49 -2.64 -10.74 -18.56
N LEU A 50 -2.44 -11.25 -17.33
CA LEU A 50 -1.37 -12.23 -17.08
C LEU A 50 -1.49 -13.53 -17.88
N PRO A 51 -2.68 -14.17 -18.02
CA PRO A 51 -2.77 -15.46 -18.72
C PRO A 51 -2.71 -15.34 -20.25
N LEU A 52 -2.65 -14.13 -20.80
CA LEU A 52 -2.71 -13.93 -22.25
C LEU A 52 -1.41 -14.32 -22.93
N THR A 53 -1.58 -14.98 -24.08
CA THR A 53 -0.48 -15.21 -25.02
C THR A 53 -0.25 -13.97 -25.88
N LEU A 54 0.93 -13.84 -26.50
CA LEU A 54 1.20 -12.73 -27.41
C LEU A 54 0.56 -12.92 -28.80
N ASP A 55 -0.07 -14.07 -29.04
CA ASP A 55 -0.73 -14.42 -30.30
C ASP A 55 -2.22 -14.06 -30.31
N GLU A 56 -2.75 -13.52 -29.20
CA GLU A 56 -4.14 -13.10 -29.09
C GLU A 56 -4.51 -12.12 -30.21
N HIS A 57 -5.65 -12.38 -30.88
CA HIS A 57 -6.02 -11.64 -32.09
C HIS A 57 -6.12 -10.12 -31.85
N PHE A 58 -6.64 -9.71 -30.69
CA PHE A 58 -6.78 -8.28 -30.36
C PHE A 58 -5.43 -7.61 -30.04
N LEU A 59 -4.37 -8.38 -29.79
CA LEU A 59 -3.02 -7.83 -29.64
C LEU A 59 -2.33 -7.62 -30.99
N GLN A 60 -2.79 -8.30 -32.05
CA GLN A 60 -2.21 -8.20 -33.38
C GLN A 60 -2.59 -6.91 -34.11
N ASN A 61 -1.80 -6.56 -35.13
CA ASN A 61 -2.09 -5.51 -36.12
C ASN A 61 -2.45 -4.15 -35.52
N SER A 62 -1.80 -3.79 -34.42
CA SER A 62 -2.07 -2.58 -33.66
C SER A 62 -1.18 -1.41 -34.11
N SER A 63 -1.73 -0.19 -34.09
CA SER A 63 -0.94 1.05 -34.23
C SER A 63 -0.12 1.39 -32.97
N ILE A 64 -0.36 0.69 -31.86
CA ILE A 64 0.26 0.93 -30.54
C ILE A 64 1.64 0.25 -30.41
N GLY A 65 2.05 -0.56 -31.38
CA GLY A 65 3.33 -1.26 -31.39
C GLY A 65 3.17 -2.77 -31.58
N THR A 66 4.22 -3.49 -31.21
CA THR A 66 4.27 -4.96 -31.18
C THR A 66 3.22 -5.54 -30.22
N PRO A 67 2.84 -6.83 -30.37
CA PRO A 67 1.94 -7.49 -29.42
C PRO A 67 2.41 -7.40 -27.96
N TYR A 68 3.72 -7.48 -27.73
CA TYR A 68 4.31 -7.32 -26.40
C TYR A 68 4.09 -5.92 -25.83
N GLU A 69 4.40 -4.87 -26.58
CA GLU A 69 4.23 -3.48 -26.11
C GLU A 69 2.76 -3.17 -25.78
N LYS A 70 1.83 -3.70 -26.57
CA LYS A 70 0.40 -3.55 -26.32
C LYS A 70 -0.04 -4.30 -25.08
N TRP A 71 0.40 -5.56 -24.91
CA TRP A 71 0.14 -6.33 -23.70
C TRP A 71 0.70 -5.63 -22.46
N ALA A 72 1.95 -5.18 -22.52
CA ALA A 72 2.62 -4.47 -21.43
C ALA A 72 1.86 -3.19 -21.05
N LYS A 73 1.44 -2.39 -22.04
CA LYS A 73 0.65 -1.17 -21.81
C LYS A 73 -0.62 -1.46 -21.02
N PHE A 74 -1.47 -2.37 -21.49
CA PHE A 74 -2.75 -2.61 -20.83
C PHE A 74 -2.61 -3.34 -19.48
N THR A 75 -1.63 -4.24 -19.36
CA THR A 75 -1.26 -4.84 -18.08
C THR A 75 -0.90 -3.75 -17.07
N ASN A 76 -0.03 -2.82 -17.47
CA ASN A 76 0.40 -1.70 -16.64
C ASN A 76 -0.75 -0.76 -16.26
N GLU A 77 -1.69 -0.48 -17.17
CA GLU A 77 -2.86 0.35 -16.88
C GLU A 77 -3.74 -0.24 -15.76
N ASP A 78 -3.93 -1.57 -15.75
CA ASP A 78 -4.74 -2.22 -14.71
C ASP A 78 -3.99 -2.33 -13.38
N PHE A 79 -2.69 -2.62 -13.39
CA PHE A 79 -1.88 -2.59 -12.18
C PHE A 79 -1.70 -1.17 -11.62
N GLN A 80 -1.72 -0.13 -12.46
CA GLN A 80 -1.72 1.26 -12.01
C GLN A 80 -3.00 1.61 -11.26
N LYS A 81 -4.17 1.15 -11.74
CA LYS A 81 -5.44 1.31 -11.00
C LYS A 81 -5.39 0.58 -9.67
N LEU A 82 -4.91 -0.66 -9.64
CA LEU A 82 -4.71 -1.41 -8.40
C LEU A 82 -3.79 -0.65 -7.43
N SER A 83 -2.66 -0.14 -7.91
CA SER A 83 -1.70 0.61 -7.10
C SER A 83 -2.31 1.87 -6.48
N PHE A 84 -3.12 2.59 -7.26
CA PHE A 84 -3.88 3.74 -6.77
C PHE A 84 -4.83 3.34 -5.63
N THR A 85 -5.58 2.25 -5.80
CA THR A 85 -6.52 1.75 -4.78
C THR A 85 -5.80 1.29 -3.52
N ILE A 86 -4.65 0.59 -3.65
CA ILE A 86 -3.81 0.19 -2.51
C ILE A 86 -3.33 1.41 -1.73
N THR A 87 -2.87 2.45 -2.44
CA THR A 87 -2.43 3.71 -1.81
C THR A 87 -3.54 4.34 -0.97
N ASN A 88 -4.78 4.36 -1.48
CA ASN A 88 -5.91 4.88 -0.74
C ASN A 88 -6.26 3.99 0.47
N LEU A 89 -6.22 2.67 0.31
CA LEU A 89 -6.42 1.75 1.44
C LEU A 89 -5.39 2.00 2.55
N ILE A 90 -4.11 2.19 2.20
CA ILE A 90 -3.06 2.53 3.18
C ILE A 90 -3.45 3.81 3.92
N ARG A 91 -3.76 4.90 3.20
CA ARG A 91 -4.13 6.19 3.81
C ARG A 91 -5.30 6.09 4.77
N TYR A 92 -6.37 5.39 4.39
CA TYR A 92 -7.56 5.26 5.24
C TYR A 92 -7.34 4.31 6.42
N THR A 93 -6.51 3.27 6.25
CA THR A 93 -6.10 2.39 7.36
C THR A 93 -5.24 3.14 8.37
N THR A 94 -4.26 3.93 7.90
CA THR A 94 -3.46 4.82 8.76
C THR A 94 -4.34 5.83 9.51
N ARG A 95 -5.35 6.39 8.84
CA ARG A 95 -6.32 7.28 9.50
C ARG A 95 -7.13 6.54 10.57
N LEU A 96 -7.61 5.32 10.28
CA LEU A 96 -8.32 4.50 11.25
C LEU A 96 -7.46 4.25 12.49
N ILE A 97 -6.19 3.84 12.33
CA ILE A 97 -5.21 3.67 13.42
C ILE A 97 -5.08 4.94 14.25
N HIS A 98 -4.93 6.09 13.58
CA HIS A 98 -4.77 7.37 14.25
C HIS A 98 -5.96 7.80 15.09
N GLU A 99 -7.17 7.55 14.60
CA GLU A 99 -8.43 7.93 15.27
C GLU A 99 -8.88 6.93 16.34
N THR A 100 -8.13 5.84 16.54
CA THR A 100 -8.50 4.77 17.48
C THR A 100 -7.34 4.39 18.39
N GLU A 101 -6.46 3.46 17.98
CA GLU A 101 -5.34 2.96 18.75
C GLU A 101 -4.40 4.09 19.20
N SER A 102 -4.01 4.99 18.30
CA SER A 102 -3.13 6.11 18.67
C SER A 102 -3.78 7.00 19.74
N VAL A 103 -5.09 7.21 19.70
CA VAL A 103 -5.83 7.97 20.73
C VAL A 103 -5.80 7.22 22.06
N ALA A 104 -6.10 5.92 22.06
CA ALA A 104 -6.08 5.08 23.25
C ALA A 104 -4.69 5.09 23.92
N MET A 105 -3.64 4.89 23.14
CA MET A 105 -2.26 4.85 23.63
C MET A 105 -1.80 6.20 24.17
N LYS A 106 -2.18 7.31 23.52
CA LYS A 106 -1.90 8.67 24.04
C LYS A 106 -2.60 8.93 25.36
N ALA A 107 -3.85 8.49 25.52
CA ALA A 107 -4.56 8.59 26.81
C ALA A 107 -3.84 7.84 27.93
N GLN A 108 -3.16 6.73 27.60
CA GLN A 108 -2.31 5.96 28.51
C GLN A 108 -0.87 6.50 28.65
N ARG A 109 -0.54 7.65 28.04
CA ARG A 109 0.81 8.24 27.98
C ARG A 109 1.87 7.36 27.28
N ARG A 110 1.44 6.40 26.46
CA ARG A 110 2.30 5.49 25.67
C ARG A 110 2.61 6.08 24.31
N TYR A 111 3.20 7.28 24.29
CA TYR A 111 3.40 8.06 23.06
C TYR A 111 4.28 7.37 22.00
N ARG A 112 5.30 6.62 22.42
CA ARG A 112 6.16 5.88 21.48
C ARG A 112 5.37 4.81 20.73
N GLU A 113 4.52 4.09 21.44
CA GLU A 113 3.68 3.02 20.88
C GLU A 113 2.54 3.59 20.02
N ALA A 114 1.94 4.70 20.47
CA ALA A 114 0.92 5.42 19.72
C ALA A 114 1.39 5.84 18.31
N SER A 115 2.67 6.16 18.19
CA SER A 115 3.28 6.58 16.94
C SER A 115 3.87 5.42 16.14
N ALA A 116 4.25 4.30 16.76
CA ALA A 116 4.99 3.23 16.09
C ALA A 116 4.23 2.63 14.89
N ARG A 117 2.99 2.15 15.11
CA ARG A 117 2.22 1.49 14.03
C ARG A 117 1.79 2.46 12.94
N SER A 118 1.33 3.66 13.28
CA SER A 118 0.97 4.65 12.26
C SER A 118 2.18 5.13 11.46
N ASN A 119 3.32 5.35 12.13
CA ASN A 119 4.54 5.77 11.46
C ASN A 119 5.11 4.67 10.54
N ALA A 120 4.80 3.40 10.80
CA ALA A 120 5.19 2.30 9.91
C ALA A 120 4.64 2.48 8.48
N TYR A 121 3.49 3.15 8.33
CA TYR A 121 2.89 3.46 7.02
C TYR A 121 3.42 4.75 6.38
N ILE A 122 4.12 5.61 7.13
CA ILE A 122 4.68 6.84 6.55
C ILE A 122 5.76 6.52 5.52
N ALA A 123 6.64 5.56 5.81
CA ALA A 123 7.71 5.18 4.89
C ALA A 123 7.20 4.72 3.51
N PRO A 124 6.27 3.75 3.40
CA PRO A 124 5.73 3.35 2.10
C PRO A 124 4.93 4.46 1.42
N LEU A 125 4.18 5.29 2.16
CA LEU A 125 3.50 6.46 1.58
C LEU A 125 4.46 7.48 0.98
N VAL A 126 5.58 7.76 1.65
CA VAL A 126 6.64 8.64 1.13
C VAL A 126 7.25 8.06 -0.14
N GLU A 127 7.45 6.75 -0.21
CA GLU A 127 7.95 6.10 -1.42
C GLU A 127 6.99 6.21 -2.59
N ILE A 128 5.69 6.09 -2.33
CA ILE A 128 4.64 6.23 -3.35
C ILE A 128 4.53 7.68 -3.82
N ASP A 129 4.27 8.60 -2.89
CA ASP A 129 3.91 9.99 -3.21
C ASP A 129 5.12 10.85 -3.63
N HIS A 130 6.32 10.56 -3.13
CA HIS A 130 7.51 11.40 -3.37
C HIS A 130 8.61 10.71 -4.16
N ARG A 131 8.65 9.39 -4.22
CA ARG A 131 9.66 8.64 -4.99
C ARG A 131 9.08 7.93 -6.21
N GLY A 132 7.79 8.10 -6.47
CA GLY A 132 7.11 7.54 -7.65
C GLY A 132 7.08 6.02 -7.67
N ARG A 133 7.29 5.36 -6.52
CA ARG A 133 7.19 3.90 -6.42
C ARG A 133 5.75 3.47 -6.36
N GLN A 134 5.50 2.22 -6.73
CA GLN A 134 4.15 1.67 -6.80
C GLN A 134 4.19 0.26 -6.24
N VAL A 135 3.21 -0.08 -5.40
CA VAL A 135 2.91 -1.47 -5.04
C VAL A 135 2.14 -2.07 -6.22
N GLY A 136 2.56 -3.25 -6.69
CA GLY A 136 1.94 -3.91 -7.84
C GLY A 136 2.94 -4.58 -8.77
N ILE A 137 2.50 -4.84 -9.99
CA ILE A 137 3.33 -5.34 -11.08
C ILE A 137 3.54 -4.22 -12.10
N HIS A 138 4.77 -4.10 -12.59
CA HIS A 138 5.10 -3.27 -13.75
C HIS A 138 5.79 -4.13 -14.81
N VAL A 139 5.30 -4.10 -16.03
CA VAL A 139 5.91 -4.76 -17.19
C VAL A 139 6.83 -3.75 -17.89
N ASP A 140 8.10 -4.10 -17.98
CA ASP A 140 9.13 -3.27 -18.61
C ASP A 140 9.22 -3.55 -20.12
N THR A 141 9.89 -2.68 -20.87
CA THR A 141 10.04 -2.80 -22.33
C THR A 141 11.01 -3.91 -22.76
N ASN A 142 11.91 -4.32 -21.88
CA ASN A 142 12.97 -5.31 -22.12
C ASN A 142 12.56 -6.76 -21.81
N GLN A 143 11.27 -7.10 -21.91
CA GLN A 143 10.75 -8.43 -21.59
C GLN A 143 11.03 -8.85 -20.14
N THR A 144 10.99 -7.89 -19.23
CA THR A 144 11.00 -8.14 -17.78
C THR A 144 9.72 -7.60 -17.16
N LEU A 145 9.41 -8.10 -15.97
CA LEU A 145 8.45 -7.45 -15.09
C LEU A 145 9.05 -7.28 -13.71
N THR A 146 8.61 -6.23 -13.03
CA THR A 146 8.95 -5.93 -11.64
C THR A 146 7.72 -6.16 -10.78
N VAL A 147 7.83 -7.04 -9.79
CA VAL A 147 6.82 -7.22 -8.74
C VAL A 147 7.27 -6.47 -7.49
N THR A 148 6.51 -5.45 -7.07
CA THR A 148 6.78 -4.67 -5.86
C THR A 148 5.72 -4.99 -4.79
N PRO A 149 6.03 -5.88 -3.83
CA PRO A 149 5.15 -6.11 -2.69
C PRO A 149 5.12 -4.90 -1.75
N PHE A 150 4.04 -4.81 -0.98
CA PHE A 150 3.94 -3.90 0.15
C PHE A 150 4.84 -4.37 1.29
N SER A 151 5.49 -3.41 1.94
CA SER A 151 6.27 -3.61 3.15
C SER A 151 6.32 -2.32 3.95
N THR A 152 6.37 -2.45 5.28
CA THR A 152 6.71 -1.36 6.21
C THR A 152 8.11 -1.53 6.79
N GLU A 153 8.79 -2.63 6.44
CA GLU A 153 10.09 -3.00 6.99
C GLU A 153 11.23 -2.50 6.10
N THR A 154 12.31 -2.06 6.75
CA THR A 154 13.58 -1.74 6.09
C THR A 154 14.58 -2.85 6.39
N ASP A 155 15.28 -3.36 5.37
CA ASP A 155 16.31 -4.40 5.53
C ASP A 155 17.58 -3.89 6.25
N TYR A 156 17.66 -2.60 6.54
CA TYR A 156 18.85 -1.99 7.12
C TYR A 156 18.82 -2.05 8.66
N PRO A 157 19.81 -2.66 9.33
CA PRO A 157 19.84 -2.82 10.78
C PRO A 157 20.25 -1.54 11.54
N GLY A 158 20.69 -0.48 10.84
CA GLY A 158 21.15 0.76 11.46
C GLY A 158 20.10 1.86 11.54
N ARG A 159 20.48 3.00 12.13
CA ARG A 159 19.62 4.19 12.21
C ARG A 159 20.06 5.21 11.18
N VAL A 160 19.11 5.84 10.52
CA VAL A 160 19.39 6.96 9.61
C VAL A 160 18.68 8.21 10.07
N GLY A 161 19.25 9.37 9.76
CA GLY A 161 18.66 10.65 10.10
C GLY A 161 18.96 11.72 9.06
N MET A 162 18.20 12.81 9.14
CA MET A 162 18.40 14.01 8.34
C MET A 162 18.32 15.24 9.26
N GLN A 163 19.14 16.24 9.00
CA GLN A 163 19.10 17.55 9.66
C GLN A 163 19.16 18.60 8.58
N SER A 164 18.09 19.37 8.46
CA SER A 164 18.10 20.58 7.64
C SER A 164 18.72 21.71 8.43
N GLY A 165 19.78 22.30 7.87
CA GLY A 165 20.39 23.55 8.32
C GLY A 165 19.49 24.74 8.01
N THR A 166 19.80 25.87 8.65
CA THR A 166 19.06 27.13 8.45
C THR A 166 19.29 27.77 7.08
N ASP A 167 20.33 27.33 6.38
CA ASP A 167 20.71 27.68 5.01
C ASP A 167 19.98 26.85 3.94
N GLY A 168 19.21 25.83 4.35
CA GLY A 168 18.49 24.92 3.45
C GLY A 168 19.29 23.67 3.06
N ASP A 169 20.56 23.58 3.45
CA ASP A 169 21.35 22.36 3.23
C ASP A 169 20.88 21.27 4.20
N THR A 170 20.66 20.07 3.67
CA THR A 170 20.24 18.92 4.48
C THR A 170 21.37 17.92 4.56
N GLU A 171 21.91 17.74 5.77
CA GLU A 171 22.87 16.68 6.08
C GLU A 171 22.09 15.38 6.30
N TRP A 172 22.54 14.31 5.65
CA TRP A 172 22.04 12.95 5.85
C TRP A 172 23.12 12.13 6.52
N TRP A 173 22.74 11.27 7.45
CA TRP A 173 23.71 10.37 8.09
C TRP A 173 23.13 8.99 8.35
N HIS A 174 24.02 8.03 8.49
CA HIS A 174 23.73 6.72 9.04
C HIS A 174 24.52 6.49 10.33
N VAL A 175 23.95 5.66 11.21
CA VAL A 175 24.55 5.18 12.43
C VAL A 175 24.60 3.66 12.37
N THR A 176 25.81 3.11 12.39
CA THR A 176 26.06 1.67 12.53
C THR A 176 26.54 1.35 13.93
N THR A 177 26.18 0.17 14.43
CA THR A 177 26.64 -0.35 15.71
C THR A 177 27.57 -1.54 15.44
N ASP A 178 28.79 -1.49 15.97
CA ASP A 178 29.73 -2.60 15.86
C ASP A 178 29.37 -3.77 16.81
N SER A 179 30.12 -4.87 16.73
CA SER A 179 29.91 -6.05 17.58
C SER A 179 30.07 -5.78 19.08
N ASP A 180 30.76 -4.70 19.43
CA ASP A 180 31.04 -4.28 20.80
C ASP A 180 30.01 -3.26 21.31
N GLY A 181 29.02 -2.89 20.48
CA GLY A 181 27.97 -1.94 20.83
C GLY A 181 28.34 -0.47 20.62
N ASN A 182 29.50 -0.17 20.02
CA ASN A 182 29.87 1.21 19.74
C ASN A 182 29.17 1.72 18.49
N GLU A 183 28.66 2.94 18.57
CA GLU A 183 27.96 3.59 17.47
C GLU A 183 28.90 4.53 16.70
N SER A 184 28.93 4.40 15.38
CA SER A 184 29.63 5.31 14.48
C SER A 184 28.63 6.04 13.59
N LYS A 185 28.72 7.39 13.55
CA LYS A 185 27.94 8.24 12.65
C LYS A 185 28.79 8.58 11.42
N SER A 186 28.26 8.36 10.22
CA SER A 186 28.86 8.86 8.98
C SER A 186 27.86 9.60 8.12
N ILE A 187 28.33 10.66 7.47
CA ILE A 187 27.56 11.45 6.51
C ILE A 187 27.36 10.60 5.26
N ILE A 188 26.14 10.62 4.73
CA ILE A 188 25.77 9.96 3.48
C ILE A 188 25.12 10.96 2.53
N THR A 189 25.00 10.56 1.28
CA THR A 189 24.23 11.27 0.27
C THR A 189 22.74 11.03 0.45
N LYS A 190 21.93 11.91 -0.16
CA LYS A 190 20.48 11.73 -0.26
C LYS A 190 20.10 10.41 -0.95
N VAL A 191 20.88 9.98 -1.95
CA VAL A 191 20.63 8.74 -2.71
C VAL A 191 20.83 7.53 -1.81
N GLU A 192 21.97 7.46 -1.10
CA GLU A 192 22.24 6.39 -0.14
C GLU A 192 21.18 6.35 0.97
N TYR A 193 20.76 7.51 1.49
CA TYR A 193 19.65 7.57 2.45
C TYR A 193 18.37 6.97 1.88
N GLN A 194 18.02 7.28 0.63
CA GLN A 194 16.83 6.76 -0.03
C GLN A 194 16.90 5.24 -0.22
N GLU A 195 18.05 4.69 -0.59
CA GLU A 195 18.27 3.25 -0.76
C GLU A 195 18.19 2.50 0.58
N ILE A 196 18.78 3.07 1.64
CA ILE A 196 18.75 2.49 2.98
C ILE A 196 17.32 2.48 3.55
N THR A 197 16.57 3.57 3.34
CA THR A 197 15.19 3.72 3.84
C THR A 197 14.13 3.05 2.97
N GLN A 198 14.54 2.34 1.92
CA GLN A 198 13.61 1.70 1.00
C GLN A 198 12.92 0.49 1.65
N THR A 199 11.60 0.59 1.75
CA THR A 199 10.63 -0.43 2.14
C THR A 199 10.00 -1.10 0.92
N LEU A 200 9.70 -0.37 -0.16
CA LEU A 200 9.06 -0.93 -1.36
C LEU A 200 10.10 -1.45 -2.36
N ARG A 201 10.46 -2.73 -2.22
CA ARG A 201 11.51 -3.40 -3.01
C ARG A 201 10.93 -4.24 -4.14
N GLY A 202 11.16 -3.80 -5.37
CA GLY A 202 10.78 -4.55 -6.56
C GLY A 202 11.68 -5.77 -6.78
N ARG A 203 11.08 -6.89 -7.16
CA ARG A 203 11.78 -8.08 -7.66
C ARG A 203 11.61 -8.17 -9.17
N LEU A 204 12.72 -8.18 -9.90
CA LEU A 204 12.74 -8.38 -11.35
C LEU A 204 12.47 -9.86 -11.69
N ILE A 205 11.69 -10.09 -12.73
CA ILE A 205 11.37 -11.40 -13.29
C ILE A 205 11.53 -11.30 -14.81
N GLU A 206 12.36 -12.20 -15.35
CA GLU A 206 12.55 -12.35 -16.79
C GLU A 206 11.35 -13.03 -17.44
N LEU A 207 10.85 -12.51 -18.57
CA LEU A 207 9.69 -13.04 -19.29
C LEU A 207 10.06 -13.87 -20.52
N GLN A 208 11.30 -14.34 -20.61
CA GLN A 208 11.71 -15.29 -21.66
C GLN A 208 10.88 -16.58 -21.59
N ASP A 209 10.61 -17.06 -20.37
CA ASP A 209 9.61 -18.08 -20.09
C ASP A 209 8.36 -17.43 -19.49
N ARG A 210 7.30 -17.32 -20.31
CA ARG A 210 6.03 -16.74 -19.89
C ARG A 210 5.20 -17.66 -18.97
N SER A 211 5.64 -18.90 -18.69
CA SER A 211 4.98 -19.78 -17.71
C SER A 211 4.94 -19.15 -16.31
N VAL A 212 5.90 -18.27 -15.99
CA VAL A 212 5.93 -17.51 -14.73
C VAL A 212 4.70 -16.62 -14.54
N LEU A 213 4.06 -16.16 -15.63
CA LEU A 213 2.85 -15.33 -15.55
C LEU A 213 1.66 -16.11 -14.98
N GLU A 214 1.57 -17.40 -15.30
CA GLU A 214 0.54 -18.29 -14.77
C GLU A 214 0.73 -18.51 -13.27
N GLN A 215 1.99 -18.70 -12.83
CA GLN A 215 2.31 -18.79 -11.40
C GLN A 215 1.98 -17.48 -10.67
N LEU A 216 2.30 -16.32 -11.25
CA LEU A 216 1.97 -15.02 -10.65
C LEU A 216 0.45 -14.81 -10.55
N LYS A 217 -0.31 -15.25 -11.55
CA LYS A 217 -1.77 -15.26 -11.50
C LYS A 217 -2.26 -16.12 -10.33
N ASP A 218 -1.78 -17.35 -10.22
CA ASP A 218 -2.22 -18.27 -9.17
C ASP A 218 -1.86 -17.75 -7.77
N ASP A 219 -0.64 -17.23 -7.59
CA ASP A 219 -0.21 -16.59 -6.34
C ASP A 219 -1.05 -15.35 -6.00
N GLY A 220 -1.39 -14.56 -7.01
CA GLY A 220 -2.25 -13.37 -6.87
C GLY A 220 -3.68 -13.74 -6.52
N LEU A 221 -4.25 -14.77 -7.15
CA LEU A 221 -5.59 -15.27 -6.86
C LEU A 221 -5.69 -15.85 -5.44
N LYS A 222 -4.69 -16.63 -5.02
CA LYS A 222 -4.61 -17.14 -3.66
C LYS A 222 -4.58 -16.00 -2.64
N GLU A 223 -3.76 -14.98 -2.88
CA GLU A 223 -3.74 -13.80 -2.01
C GLU A 223 -5.09 -13.07 -2.04
N CYS A 224 -5.75 -12.93 -3.19
CA CYS A 224 -7.09 -12.33 -3.27
C CYS A 224 -8.12 -13.10 -2.43
N ASP A 225 -8.06 -14.43 -2.38
CA ASP A 225 -8.94 -15.24 -1.55
C ASP A 225 -8.71 -14.98 -0.06
N GLU A 226 -7.44 -14.89 0.37
CA GLU A 226 -7.06 -14.53 1.74
C GLU A 226 -7.54 -13.11 2.11
N LEU A 227 -7.31 -12.13 1.23
CA LEU A 227 -7.75 -10.76 1.45
C LEU A 227 -9.28 -10.63 1.50
N ASN A 228 -10.00 -11.38 0.66
CA ASN A 228 -11.46 -11.39 0.67
C ASN A 228 -12.03 -11.96 1.98
N ALA A 229 -11.38 -12.98 2.56
CA ALA A 229 -11.74 -13.48 3.87
C ALA A 229 -11.57 -12.41 4.97
N LEU A 230 -10.46 -11.67 4.93
CA LEU A 230 -10.22 -10.54 5.86
C LEU A 230 -11.22 -9.41 5.64
N THR A 231 -11.55 -9.05 4.40
CA THR A 231 -12.60 -8.07 4.10
C THR A 231 -13.95 -8.49 4.65
N THR A 232 -14.30 -9.78 4.57
CA THR A 232 -15.55 -10.31 5.14
C THR A 232 -15.56 -10.19 6.67
N GLN A 233 -14.43 -10.47 7.32
CA GLN A 233 -14.28 -10.27 8.76
C GLN A 233 -14.42 -8.79 9.14
N PHE A 234 -13.74 -7.91 8.41
CA PHE A 234 -13.82 -6.47 8.65
C PHE A 234 -15.23 -5.91 8.40
N ALA A 235 -15.95 -6.40 7.38
CA ALA A 235 -17.33 -6.04 7.12
C ALA A 235 -18.25 -6.35 8.31
N THR A 236 -18.04 -7.48 8.97
CA THR A 236 -18.81 -7.86 10.18
C THR A 236 -18.58 -6.86 11.30
N LEU A 237 -17.32 -6.45 11.55
CA LEU A 237 -16.99 -5.43 12.55
C LEU A 237 -17.57 -4.06 12.16
N CYS A 238 -17.43 -3.68 10.89
CA CYS A 238 -17.93 -2.42 10.36
C CYS A 238 -19.45 -2.32 10.52
N ASN A 239 -20.20 -3.36 10.15
CA ASN A 239 -21.65 -3.39 10.30
C ASN A 239 -22.06 -3.28 11.77
N SER A 240 -21.43 -4.05 12.66
CA SER A 240 -21.68 -3.96 14.11
C SER A 240 -21.40 -2.55 14.65
N TYR A 241 -20.32 -1.90 14.20
CA TYR A 241 -20.02 -0.53 14.59
C TYR A 241 -21.08 0.45 14.06
N CYS A 242 -21.45 0.37 12.79
CA CYS A 242 -22.44 1.24 12.16
C CYS A 242 -23.86 1.05 12.72
N ASP A 243 -24.24 -0.15 13.16
CA ASP A 243 -25.54 -0.39 13.79
C ASP A 243 -25.67 0.34 15.13
N ASN A 244 -24.54 0.54 15.83
CA ASN A 244 -24.48 1.19 17.14
C ASN A 244 -24.18 2.70 17.06
N HIS A 245 -23.86 3.23 15.88
CA HIS A 245 -23.47 4.61 15.69
C HIS A 245 -24.26 5.22 14.54
N GLN A 246 -24.91 6.36 14.76
CA GLN A 246 -25.52 7.11 13.66
C GLN A 246 -24.43 7.58 12.69
N VAL A 247 -24.28 6.84 11.59
CA VAL A 247 -23.54 7.34 10.42
C VAL A 247 -24.46 8.36 9.78
N ALA A 248 -24.18 9.65 10.00
CA ALA A 248 -24.92 10.71 9.34
C ALA A 248 -24.89 10.44 7.82
N MET A 249 -26.07 10.33 7.19
CA MET A 249 -26.07 10.29 5.74
C MET A 249 -25.53 11.62 5.27
N ALA A 250 -24.54 11.59 4.37
CA ALA A 250 -23.81 12.77 3.91
C ALA A 250 -24.70 13.89 3.33
N PHE A 251 -26.00 13.60 3.13
CA PHE A 251 -26.98 14.46 2.51
C PHE A 251 -28.11 14.94 3.44
N ASP A 252 -28.21 14.47 4.69
CA ASP A 252 -29.31 14.86 5.59
C ASP A 252 -29.26 16.34 6.01
N ASN A 253 -28.13 17.02 5.81
CA ASN A 253 -27.91 18.44 6.12
C ASN A 253 -27.43 19.27 4.92
N LEU A 254 -27.47 18.73 3.70
CA LEU A 254 -27.25 19.54 2.51
C LEU A 254 -28.53 20.35 2.26
N HIS A 255 -28.60 21.52 2.89
CA HIS A 255 -29.62 22.52 2.60
C HIS A 255 -29.78 22.68 1.08
N GLU A 256 -30.97 22.36 0.59
CA GLU A 256 -31.41 22.39 -0.82
C GLU A 256 -31.27 23.78 -1.51
N ASN A 257 -30.73 24.79 -0.82
CA ASN A 257 -30.70 26.18 -1.27
C ASN A 257 -29.46 26.56 -2.12
N TRP A 258 -28.56 25.63 -2.43
CA TRP A 258 -27.36 25.92 -3.24
C TRP A 258 -27.49 25.56 -4.72
N TRP A 259 -28.66 25.05 -5.15
CA TRP A 259 -28.92 24.62 -6.53
C TRP A 259 -30.18 25.26 -7.14
N ILE A 260 -30.42 26.56 -6.86
CA ILE A 260 -31.38 27.40 -7.60
C ILE A 260 -30.65 28.63 -8.12
#